data_AF-A0AAQ3TIY5-F1
#
_entry.id   AF-A0AAQ3TIY5-F1
#
_cell.length_a   1.000
_cell.length_b   1.000
_cell.length_c   1.000
_cell.angle_alpha   90.00
_cell.angle_beta   90.00
_cell.angle_gamma   90.00
#
_symmetry.space_group_name_H-M   'P 1'
#
loop_
_entity.id
_entity.type
_entity.pdbx_description
1 polymer ?
#
loop_
_entity_poly.entity_id
_entity_poly.type
_entity_poly.pdbx_seq_one_letter_code
_entity_poly.pdbx_strand_id
1 'polypeptide(L)'
;MCRAWAVFVFGPHWIGNAVLPSDGGLAAAAALRSGYPAMAPPALLRAAAAELRRRGRRPPLALQALSPLLSPTSPPQSPAPSSPDPNPHDHRRHLITLGFRGRHPHPELLYGKVLLPSHFSPASPLSTSSSSSEPPADKASPLTWVDKWIPEPARPYAMLARLDKPIGTWLLAWPCMWSITIAAMPGDLPDLKMLALFGCGAVLLRGAGCTVNDLLDRDIDNKVERTKSRPFASGALTPLQGVGFLGIQLLLGLGILLQLNNYSRILGASSLLLVFSYPLMKRFTFWPQAYLGLTFNWGALLGWAAIKESLDPAIILPLYTAGICWTLDKEDDLKVGVKSTALRFGDLTKYWISGFGAACIGSLTLSGYNADLGWPYYPFLAAAAAQLAWQISTVDLSSRSDCNRKFVSNKWFGAMIFSGILFGRLVS
;
A
#
# COMPACT_ATOMS: atom_id res chain seq x y z
N MET A 1 1.98 -4.22 1.10
CA MET A 1 1.70 -3.46 2.33
C MET A 1 1.22 -2.05 2.04
N CYS A 2 2.06 -1.08 1.66
CA CYS A 2 1.59 0.31 1.44
C CYS A 2 0.46 0.43 0.41
N ARG A 3 0.48 -0.31 -0.72
CA ARG A 3 -0.66 -0.31 -1.66
C ARG A 3 -1.98 -0.84 -1.09
N ALA A 4 -1.91 -1.72 -0.09
CA ALA A 4 -3.11 -2.15 0.61
C ALA A 4 -3.57 -1.05 1.56
N TRP A 5 -2.64 -0.54 2.38
CA TRP A 5 -2.88 0.39 3.48
C TRP A 5 -3.24 1.81 3.04
N ALA A 6 -2.49 2.39 2.10
CA ALA A 6 -2.78 3.71 1.53
C ALA A 6 -4.13 3.71 0.81
N VAL A 7 -4.55 2.58 0.23
CA VAL A 7 -5.92 2.41 -0.30
C VAL A 7 -6.94 2.10 0.81
N PHE A 8 -6.51 1.63 1.97
CA PHE A 8 -7.35 1.35 3.13
C PHE A 8 -7.67 2.60 3.96
N VAL A 9 -6.81 3.61 3.94
CA VAL A 9 -7.00 4.90 4.64
C VAL A 9 -7.29 6.05 3.66
N PHE A 10 -6.82 5.96 2.41
CA PHE A 10 -6.91 7.03 1.40
C PHE A 10 -7.10 6.51 -0.05
N GLY A 11 -7.71 5.33 -0.23
CA GLY A 11 -8.36 4.98 -1.50
C GLY A 11 -7.45 4.75 -2.73
N PRO A 12 -8.00 4.22 -3.84
CA PRO A 12 -7.24 3.99 -5.07
C PRO A 12 -6.74 5.29 -5.73
N HIS A 13 -7.43 6.42 -5.58
CA HIS A 13 -7.19 7.63 -6.35
C HIS A 13 -6.11 8.54 -5.75
N TRP A 14 -5.82 8.41 -4.45
CA TRP A 14 -4.61 8.99 -3.84
C TRP A 14 -3.38 8.08 -3.97
N ILE A 15 -3.40 7.15 -4.91
CA ILE A 15 -2.23 6.58 -5.57
C ILE A 15 -2.30 7.12 -7.01
N GLY A 16 -1.33 7.96 -7.39
CA GLY A 16 -1.37 8.72 -8.65
C GLY A 16 -1.73 7.84 -9.86
N ASN A 17 -2.81 8.22 -10.55
CA ASN A 17 -3.53 7.35 -11.47
C ASN A 17 -2.82 7.18 -12.83
N ALA A 18 -1.68 6.48 -12.79
CA ALA A 18 -0.89 6.10 -13.94
C ALA A 18 -1.25 4.68 -14.41
N VAL A 19 -2.54 4.48 -14.77
CA VAL A 19 -2.92 3.38 -15.67
C VAL A 19 -2.40 3.74 -17.06
N LEU A 20 -1.12 3.44 -17.30
CA LEU A 20 -0.58 3.41 -18.65
C LEU A 20 -1.21 2.21 -19.37
N PRO A 21 -1.89 2.40 -20.51
CA PRO A 21 -2.18 1.32 -21.43
C PRO A 21 -0.87 0.65 -21.88
N SER A 22 -0.95 -0.60 -22.32
CA SER A 22 0.18 -1.37 -22.88
C SER A 22 0.85 -0.71 -24.09
N ASP A 23 0.21 0.30 -24.67
CA ASP A 23 0.51 0.80 -26.00
C ASP A 23 1.34 2.08 -25.91
N GLY A 24 2.65 1.96 -26.13
CA GLY A 24 3.63 3.05 -25.99
C GLY A 24 3.33 4.32 -26.81
N GLY A 25 2.44 4.25 -27.81
CA GLY A 25 1.97 5.41 -28.56
C GLY A 25 1.14 6.41 -27.73
N LEU A 26 0.42 5.96 -26.68
CA LEU A 26 -0.41 6.88 -25.88
C LEU A 26 0.41 7.71 -24.88
N ALA A 27 1.53 7.18 -24.36
CA ALA A 27 2.41 7.92 -23.47
C ALA A 27 3.01 9.17 -24.15
N ALA A 28 3.39 9.05 -25.42
CA ALA A 28 3.84 10.17 -26.24
C ALA A 28 2.74 11.23 -26.46
N ALA A 29 1.49 10.80 -26.66
CA ALA A 29 0.35 11.70 -26.81
C ALA A 29 -0.01 12.43 -25.50
N ALA A 30 0.16 11.79 -24.34
CA ALA A 30 -0.05 12.41 -23.03
C ALA A 30 0.98 13.52 -22.75
N ALA A 31 2.27 13.24 -22.97
CA ALA A 31 3.35 14.24 -22.80
C ALA A 31 3.21 15.45 -23.76
N LEU A 32 2.59 15.27 -24.93
CA LEU A 32 2.27 16.35 -25.86
C LEU A 32 1.05 17.19 -25.44
N ARG A 33 0.11 16.66 -24.65
CA ARG A 33 -1.04 17.42 -24.14
C ARG A 33 -0.71 18.26 -22.90
N SER A 34 0.37 17.97 -22.18
CA SER A 34 0.77 18.69 -20.96
C SER A 34 1.56 19.98 -21.18
N GLY A 35 1.65 20.51 -22.40
CA GLY A 35 2.19 21.85 -22.72
C GLY A 35 3.71 22.05 -22.60
N TYR A 36 4.42 21.24 -21.82
CA TYR A 36 5.85 21.40 -21.52
C TYR A 36 6.73 20.28 -22.10
N PRO A 37 7.13 20.34 -23.39
CA PRO A 37 7.96 19.29 -24.01
C PRO A 37 9.40 19.22 -23.49
N ALA A 38 9.87 20.25 -22.77
CA ALA A 38 11.25 20.37 -22.27
C ALA A 38 11.59 19.40 -21.10
N MET A 39 10.60 18.75 -20.48
CA MET A 39 10.82 17.82 -19.36
C MET A 39 10.86 16.33 -19.77
N ALA A 40 10.71 16.01 -21.06
CA ALA A 40 10.76 14.64 -21.55
C ALA A 40 12.21 14.20 -21.87
N PRO A 41 12.65 12.98 -21.48
CA PRO A 41 13.99 12.49 -21.83
C PRO A 41 14.22 12.47 -23.35
N PRO A 42 15.42 12.84 -23.86
CA PRO A 42 15.65 12.94 -25.31
C PRO A 42 15.34 11.68 -26.11
N ALA A 43 15.58 10.50 -25.55
CA ALA A 43 15.22 9.21 -26.19
C ALA A 43 13.70 9.05 -26.38
N LEU A 44 12.89 9.55 -25.44
CA LEU A 44 11.44 9.48 -25.45
C LEU A 44 10.84 10.46 -26.49
N LEU A 45 11.45 11.65 -26.62
CA LEU A 45 11.15 12.61 -27.70
C LEU A 45 11.51 12.05 -29.08
N ARG A 46 12.66 11.36 -29.23
CA ARG A 46 13.05 10.68 -30.48
C ARG A 46 12.04 9.60 -30.87
N ALA A 47 11.61 8.76 -29.91
CA ALA A 47 10.62 7.72 -30.15
C ALA A 47 9.27 8.30 -30.60
N ALA A 48 8.79 9.36 -29.92
CA ALA A 48 7.57 10.07 -30.31
C ALA A 48 7.65 10.68 -31.72
N ALA A 49 8.78 11.32 -32.06
CA ALA A 49 9.00 11.90 -33.39
C ALA A 49 9.07 10.84 -34.50
N ALA A 50 9.72 9.71 -34.25
CA ALA A 50 9.80 8.59 -35.19
C ALA A 50 8.43 7.96 -35.45
N GLU A 51 7.62 7.77 -34.41
CA GLU A 51 6.28 7.18 -34.52
C GLU A 51 5.28 8.13 -35.22
N LEU A 52 5.38 9.45 -34.99
CA LEU A 52 4.60 10.44 -35.73
C LEU A 52 4.95 10.45 -37.23
N ARG A 53 6.24 10.36 -37.58
CA ARG A 53 6.69 10.21 -38.98
C ARG A 53 6.19 8.91 -39.61
N ARG A 54 6.27 7.77 -38.91
CA ARG A 54 5.72 6.48 -39.37
C ARG A 54 4.22 6.54 -39.65
N ARG A 55 3.46 7.34 -38.90
CA ARG A 55 2.01 7.55 -39.10
C ARG A 55 1.68 8.69 -40.07
N GLY A 56 2.67 9.21 -40.82
CA GLY A 56 2.49 10.28 -41.81
C GLY A 56 2.07 11.65 -41.23
N ARG A 57 2.17 11.85 -39.91
CA ARG A 57 1.71 13.08 -39.24
C ARG A 57 2.88 14.02 -38.98
N ARG A 58 2.71 15.31 -39.32
CA ARG A 58 3.67 16.35 -38.97
C ARG A 58 3.69 16.52 -37.43
N PRO A 59 4.86 16.51 -36.76
CA PRO A 59 4.94 16.76 -35.33
C PRO A 59 4.64 18.25 -35.02
N PRO A 60 4.17 18.58 -33.81
CA PRO A 60 3.84 19.96 -33.44
C PRO A 60 5.09 20.86 -33.40
N LEU A 61 4.88 22.17 -33.60
CA LEU A 61 5.94 23.19 -33.74
C LEU A 61 6.99 23.14 -32.63
N ALA A 62 6.60 22.96 -31.37
CA ALA A 62 7.54 22.89 -30.24
C ALA A 62 8.49 21.67 -30.30
N LEU A 63 8.10 20.59 -31.00
CA LEU A 63 8.97 19.43 -31.25
C LEU A 63 9.86 19.65 -32.48
N GLN A 64 9.42 20.48 -33.45
CA GLN A 64 10.24 20.90 -34.59
C GLN A 64 11.35 21.87 -34.14
N ALA A 65 11.06 22.80 -33.23
CA ALA A 65 12.03 23.73 -32.66
C ALA A 65 13.20 23.04 -31.92
N LEU A 66 12.97 21.83 -31.39
CA LEU A 66 14.00 21.02 -30.71
C LEU A 66 14.89 20.19 -31.67
N SER A 67 14.65 20.24 -32.99
CA SER A 67 15.42 19.47 -33.98
C SER A 67 16.95 19.66 -33.91
N PRO A 68 17.51 20.87 -33.67
CA PRO A 68 18.96 21.06 -33.59
C PRO A 68 19.63 20.25 -32.47
N LEU A 69 18.92 19.99 -31.37
CA LEU A 69 19.40 19.22 -30.21
C LEU A 69 19.23 17.70 -30.37
N LEU A 70 18.71 17.25 -31.52
CA LEU A 70 18.38 15.85 -31.80
C LEU A 70 19.19 15.24 -32.97
N SER A 71 20.00 16.05 -33.65
CA SER A 71 20.99 15.58 -34.63
C SER A 71 22.09 14.74 -33.95
N PRO A 72 22.56 13.64 -34.56
CA PRO A 72 23.76 12.96 -34.10
C PRO A 72 24.99 13.82 -34.36
N THR A 73 25.87 13.95 -33.37
CA THR A 73 27.21 14.53 -33.56
C THR A 73 28.06 13.58 -34.39
N SER A 74 28.41 13.98 -35.61
CA SER A 74 29.39 13.27 -36.44
C SER A 74 30.76 13.22 -35.75
N PRO A 75 31.49 12.09 -35.77
CA PRO A 75 32.90 12.08 -35.38
C PRO A 75 33.74 12.91 -36.38
N PRO A 76 34.90 13.44 -35.97
CA PRO A 76 35.75 14.25 -36.84
C PRO A 76 36.30 13.41 -38.00
N GLN A 77 36.28 13.98 -39.20
CA GLN A 77 36.84 13.36 -40.41
C GLN A 77 38.34 13.67 -40.51
N SER A 78 39.16 12.62 -40.62
CA SER A 78 40.54 12.73 -41.11
C SER A 78 40.55 12.77 -42.66
N PRO A 79 41.51 13.45 -43.30
CA PRO A 79 41.53 13.60 -44.75
C PRO A 79 41.88 12.27 -45.47
N ALA A 80 41.25 12.06 -46.63
CA ALA A 80 41.50 10.92 -47.50
C ALA A 80 42.71 11.12 -48.42
N PRO A 81 43.23 10.05 -49.03
CA PRO A 81 43.50 10.12 -50.47
C PRO A 81 43.08 8.87 -51.27
N SER A 82 42.90 9.08 -52.59
CA SER A 82 42.99 8.13 -53.72
C SER A 82 42.12 6.86 -53.77
N SER A 83 41.40 6.73 -54.88
CA SER A 83 40.85 5.51 -55.50
C SER A 83 41.85 4.91 -56.52
N PRO A 84 41.55 3.87 -57.35
CA PRO A 84 40.34 3.06 -57.50
C PRO A 84 40.57 1.51 -57.64
N ASP A 85 39.49 0.80 -58.02
CA ASP A 85 39.49 -0.39 -58.90
C ASP A 85 39.83 -1.82 -58.34
N PRO A 86 39.46 -2.93 -59.04
CA PRO A 86 38.46 -3.81 -58.42
C PRO A 86 38.62 -5.35 -58.57
N ASN A 87 37.74 -6.07 -57.86
CA ASN A 87 37.29 -7.44 -58.16
C ASN A 87 38.32 -8.58 -57.84
N PRO A 88 38.09 -9.87 -58.17
CA PRO A 88 37.63 -10.84 -57.17
C PRO A 88 38.54 -12.06 -56.95
N HIS A 89 38.41 -12.74 -55.81
CA HIS A 89 38.77 -14.17 -55.72
C HIS A 89 37.84 -14.99 -54.79
N ASP A 90 37.35 -16.11 -55.33
CA ASP A 90 36.71 -17.23 -54.60
C ASP A 90 37.78 -18.11 -53.95
N HIS A 91 37.55 -18.56 -52.71
CA HIS A 91 38.08 -19.85 -52.27
C HIS A 91 37.13 -20.62 -51.33
N ARG A 92 36.42 -21.60 -51.91
CA ARG A 92 35.73 -22.71 -51.23
C ARG A 92 36.57 -23.44 -50.15
N ARG A 93 35.87 -23.92 -49.11
CA ARG A 93 35.84 -25.33 -48.60
C ARG A 93 34.58 -25.45 -47.69
N HIS A 94 33.61 -26.36 -47.84
CA HIS A 94 33.63 -27.84 -47.84
C HIS A 94 34.17 -28.43 -46.51
N LEU A 95 33.50 -29.30 -45.73
CA LEU A 95 32.11 -29.84 -45.62
C LEU A 95 31.78 -29.99 -44.08
N ILE A 96 30.71 -30.62 -43.52
CA ILE A 96 29.60 -31.44 -44.04
C ILE A 96 28.31 -31.40 -43.16
N THR A 97 27.19 -31.69 -43.83
CA THR A 97 25.85 -32.23 -43.47
C THR A 97 25.73 -33.08 -42.18
N LEU A 98 24.69 -32.92 -41.34
CA LEU A 98 23.35 -33.61 -41.31
C LEU A 98 22.41 -32.87 -40.31
N GLY A 99 21.06 -32.79 -40.40
CA GLY A 99 20.01 -33.46 -41.20
C GLY A 99 19.38 -34.64 -40.45
N PHE A 100 18.07 -34.77 -40.12
CA PHE A 100 16.79 -34.07 -40.41
C PHE A 100 15.95 -33.91 -39.11
N ARG A 101 14.85 -33.14 -38.94
CA ARG A 101 13.95 -32.32 -39.80
C ARG A 101 12.70 -33.01 -40.44
N GLY A 102 11.60 -33.26 -39.70
CA GLY A 102 10.30 -33.63 -40.32
C GLY A 102 9.04 -33.88 -39.46
N ARG A 103 8.10 -32.92 -39.48
CA ARG A 103 6.59 -32.98 -39.51
C ARG A 103 5.73 -34.06 -38.79
N HIS A 104 4.66 -33.58 -38.13
CA HIS A 104 3.32 -34.22 -37.92
C HIS A 104 2.53 -34.37 -39.26
N PRO A 105 1.56 -35.31 -39.43
CA PRO A 105 0.26 -35.35 -38.68
C PRO A 105 -0.36 -36.75 -38.37
N HIS A 106 -1.56 -36.73 -37.75
CA HIS A 106 -2.54 -37.82 -37.49
C HIS A 106 -3.15 -38.42 -38.79
N PRO A 107 -3.86 -39.60 -38.81
CA PRO A 107 -4.89 -40.02 -37.81
C PRO A 107 -5.19 -41.55 -37.56
N GLU A 108 -6.13 -41.79 -36.62
CA GLU A 108 -7.23 -42.81 -36.62
C GLU A 108 -7.03 -44.35 -36.45
N LEU A 109 -7.97 -44.98 -35.69
CA LEU A 109 -8.40 -46.42 -35.66
C LEU A 109 -7.38 -47.49 -35.13
N LEU A 110 -7.72 -48.63 -34.49
CA LEU A 110 -9.00 -49.20 -33.97
C LEU A 110 -8.78 -50.37 -32.95
N TYR A 111 -9.89 -50.77 -32.29
CA TYR A 111 -10.36 -52.16 -31.99
C TYR A 111 -10.42 -52.69 -30.53
N GLY A 112 -11.59 -53.29 -30.20
CA GLY A 112 -11.93 -53.96 -28.92
C GLY A 112 -13.35 -53.59 -28.43
N LYS A 113 -14.45 -54.16 -28.96
CA LYS A 113 -15.20 -55.33 -28.41
C LYS A 113 -15.44 -55.24 -26.88
N VAL A 114 -16.64 -55.36 -26.32
CA VAL A 114 -18.03 -55.66 -26.80
C VAL A 114 -19.01 -55.25 -25.65
N LEU A 115 -20.36 -55.17 -25.68
CA LEU A 115 -21.49 -55.75 -26.44
C LEU A 115 -22.71 -54.76 -26.51
N LEU A 116 -23.91 -55.28 -26.83
CA LEU A 116 -25.24 -54.63 -26.89
C LEU A 116 -26.33 -55.68 -26.50
N PRO A 117 -27.65 -55.37 -26.43
CA PRO A 117 -28.37 -54.08 -26.47
C PRO A 117 -29.02 -53.82 -25.07
N SER A 118 -30.23 -53.29 -24.81
CA SER A 118 -31.37 -52.68 -25.54
C SER A 118 -32.29 -51.95 -24.54
N HIS A 119 -32.99 -50.87 -24.95
CA HIS A 119 -34.46 -50.73 -24.81
C HIS A 119 -34.97 -49.49 -25.59
N PHE A 120 -36.29 -49.42 -25.79
CA PHE A 120 -37.00 -48.64 -26.82
C PHE A 120 -36.91 -47.10 -26.72
N SER A 121 -37.08 -46.44 -27.88
CA SER A 121 -37.46 -45.03 -28.05
C SER A 121 -38.99 -44.90 -28.21
N PRO A 122 -39.59 -43.71 -27.96
CA PRO A 122 -39.93 -42.86 -29.11
C PRO A 122 -39.58 -41.37 -28.90
N ALA A 123 -39.81 -40.54 -29.93
CA ALA A 123 -39.28 -39.17 -30.04
C ALA A 123 -40.34 -38.05 -29.99
N SER A 124 -39.85 -36.81 -29.80
CA SER A 124 -40.52 -35.52 -30.06
C SER A 124 -41.62 -35.09 -29.05
N PRO A 125 -41.95 -33.78 -28.94
CA PRO A 125 -41.56 -32.65 -29.81
C PRO A 125 -40.62 -31.60 -29.20
N LEU A 126 -40.21 -30.66 -30.05
CA LEU A 126 -39.36 -29.52 -29.75
C LEU A 126 -40.09 -28.46 -28.89
N SER A 127 -39.69 -28.29 -27.62
CA SER A 127 -40.19 -27.22 -26.75
C SER A 127 -39.15 -26.11 -26.56
N THR A 128 -39.45 -24.90 -27.05
CA THR A 128 -38.62 -23.71 -26.84
C THR A 128 -38.75 -23.17 -25.40
N SER A 129 -38.06 -23.78 -24.45
CA SER A 129 -37.87 -23.22 -23.10
C SER A 129 -36.62 -22.36 -23.07
N SER A 130 -36.75 -21.06 -22.84
CA SER A 130 -35.62 -20.16 -22.64
C SER A 130 -34.86 -20.56 -21.38
N SER A 131 -33.65 -21.12 -21.54
CA SER A 131 -32.74 -21.36 -20.43
C SER A 131 -32.23 -20.02 -19.91
N SER A 132 -32.92 -19.45 -18.94
CA SER A 132 -32.42 -18.33 -18.14
C SER A 132 -31.13 -18.77 -17.47
N SER A 133 -29.99 -18.33 -17.99
CA SER A 133 -28.71 -18.52 -17.33
C SER A 133 -28.75 -17.78 -16.00
N GLU A 134 -28.78 -18.54 -14.90
CA GLU A 134 -28.60 -17.97 -13.57
C GLU A 134 -27.28 -17.17 -13.56
N PRO A 135 -27.26 -15.95 -13.00
CA PRO A 135 -26.01 -15.23 -12.83
C PRO A 135 -25.08 -16.11 -11.97
N PRO A 136 -23.80 -16.28 -12.36
CA PRO A 136 -22.90 -17.19 -11.65
C PRO A 136 -22.79 -16.76 -10.20
N ALA A 137 -23.07 -17.69 -9.28
CA ALA A 137 -23.18 -17.41 -7.85
C ALA A 137 -21.97 -16.60 -7.35
N ASP A 138 -22.25 -15.35 -6.97
CA ASP A 138 -21.21 -14.40 -6.60
C ASP A 138 -20.42 -14.96 -5.43
N LYS A 139 -19.08 -14.91 -5.49
CA LYS A 139 -18.22 -15.57 -4.49
C LYS A 139 -18.27 -14.78 -3.19
N ALA A 140 -19.29 -15.08 -2.38
CA ALA A 140 -19.56 -14.44 -1.11
C ALA A 140 -18.27 -14.28 -0.30
N SER A 141 -17.97 -13.04 0.08
CA SER A 141 -16.79 -12.75 0.90
C SER A 141 -16.89 -13.53 2.21
N PRO A 142 -15.78 -14.09 2.71
CA PRO A 142 -15.81 -14.95 3.89
C PRO A 142 -16.41 -14.19 5.08
N LEU A 143 -17.45 -14.79 5.68
CA LEU A 143 -18.22 -14.20 6.78
C LEU A 143 -17.31 -13.65 7.87
N THR A 144 -17.43 -12.36 8.12
CA THR A 144 -16.62 -11.66 9.11
C THR A 144 -17.32 -11.67 10.48
N TRP A 145 -16.58 -11.29 11.52
CA TRP A 145 -17.18 -11.14 12.86
C TRP A 145 -18.27 -10.06 12.88
N VAL A 146 -18.18 -9.03 12.03
CA VAL A 146 -19.21 -7.99 11.87
C VAL A 146 -20.52 -8.60 11.41
N ASP A 147 -20.48 -9.52 10.44
CA ASP A 147 -21.69 -10.15 9.88
C ASP A 147 -22.42 -11.02 10.92
N LYS A 148 -21.64 -11.63 11.83
CA LYS A 148 -22.14 -12.46 12.94
C LYS A 148 -22.69 -11.66 14.13
N TRP A 149 -22.11 -10.50 14.47
CA TRP A 149 -22.40 -9.80 15.74
C TRP A 149 -23.04 -8.42 15.60
N ILE A 150 -23.04 -7.81 14.40
CA ILE A 150 -23.60 -6.47 14.18
C ILE A 150 -24.95 -6.58 13.42
N PRO A 151 -26.02 -5.92 13.91
CA PRO A 151 -27.33 -5.92 13.24
C PRO A 151 -27.25 -5.43 11.80
N GLU A 152 -28.08 -5.98 10.91
CA GLU A 152 -27.98 -5.75 9.46
C GLU A 152 -27.94 -4.26 9.06
N PRO A 153 -28.78 -3.35 9.61
CA PRO A 153 -28.73 -1.92 9.29
C PRO A 153 -27.42 -1.22 9.69
N ALA A 154 -26.67 -1.78 10.64
CA ALA A 154 -25.41 -1.24 11.14
C ALA A 154 -24.18 -1.85 10.44
N ARG A 155 -24.30 -3.00 9.76
CA ARG A 155 -23.18 -3.64 9.04
C ARG A 155 -22.52 -2.74 7.98
N PRO A 156 -23.25 -1.96 7.16
CA PRO A 156 -22.62 -1.06 6.19
C PRO A 156 -21.74 0.01 6.86
N TYR A 157 -22.15 0.54 8.01
CA TYR A 157 -21.37 1.52 8.79
C TYR A 157 -20.14 0.87 9.46
N ALA A 158 -20.26 -0.36 9.95
CA ALA A 158 -19.14 -1.15 10.48
C ALA A 158 -18.10 -1.50 9.40
N MET A 159 -18.56 -1.85 8.20
CA MET A 159 -17.72 -2.06 7.00
C MET A 159 -17.10 -0.76 6.48
N LEU A 160 -17.77 0.37 6.68
CA LEU A 160 -17.23 1.69 6.35
C LEU A 160 -16.10 2.08 7.32
N ALA A 161 -16.32 1.90 8.63
CA ALA A 161 -15.31 2.12 9.66
C ALA A 161 -14.17 1.07 9.71
N ARG A 162 -14.22 0.04 8.84
CA ARG A 162 -13.27 -1.08 8.75
C ARG A 162 -13.10 -1.91 10.01
N LEU A 163 -14.19 -2.11 10.75
CA LEU A 163 -14.21 -2.99 11.91
C LEU A 163 -13.89 -4.45 11.52
N ASP A 164 -14.23 -4.84 10.29
CA ASP A 164 -13.86 -6.11 9.66
C ASP A 164 -12.34 -6.41 9.64
N LYS A 165 -11.50 -5.38 9.56
CA LYS A 165 -10.05 -5.48 9.39
C LYS A 165 -9.32 -4.54 10.38
N PRO A 166 -9.38 -4.84 11.70
CA PRO A 166 -9.03 -3.92 12.78
C PRO A 166 -7.52 -3.64 12.94
N ILE A 167 -6.65 -4.22 12.11
CA ILE A 167 -5.19 -4.00 12.16
C ILE A 167 -4.82 -2.52 12.07
N GLY A 168 -5.57 -1.72 11.29
CA GLY A 168 -5.35 -0.27 11.22
C GLY A 168 -5.66 0.46 12.52
N THR A 169 -6.65 -0.01 13.28
CA THR A 169 -7.00 0.51 14.61
C THR A 169 -5.92 0.17 15.62
N TRP A 170 -5.46 -1.09 15.64
CA TRP A 170 -4.36 -1.53 16.53
C TRP A 170 -3.08 -0.73 16.29
N LEU A 171 -2.71 -0.47 15.04
CA LEU A 171 -1.53 0.35 14.71
C LEU A 171 -1.65 1.82 15.12
N LEU A 172 -2.86 2.35 15.28
CA LEU A 172 -3.10 3.70 15.82
C LEU A 172 -3.19 3.69 17.36
N ALA A 173 -3.70 2.62 17.95
CA ALA A 173 -3.86 2.48 19.40
C ALA A 173 -2.54 2.17 20.12
N TRP A 174 -1.66 1.33 19.56
CA TRP A 174 -0.45 0.88 20.25
C TRP A 174 0.48 2.03 20.69
N PRO A 175 0.81 3.04 19.86
CA PRO A 175 1.65 4.17 20.29
C PRO A 175 1.04 4.94 21.47
N CYS A 176 -0.29 5.10 21.49
CA CYS A 176 -1.03 5.69 22.62
C CYS A 176 -0.88 4.84 23.89
N MET A 177 -1.14 3.54 23.77
CA MET A 177 -1.15 2.59 24.89
C MET A 177 0.24 2.41 25.51
N TRP A 178 1.31 2.36 24.69
CA TRP A 178 2.69 2.38 25.18
C TRP A 178 2.98 3.66 25.98
N SER A 179 2.58 4.81 25.44
CA SER A 179 2.86 6.14 26.01
C SER A 179 2.09 6.42 27.30
N ILE A 180 0.83 5.98 27.40
CA ILE A 180 0.04 6.03 28.65
C ILE A 180 0.66 5.12 29.72
N THR A 181 1.19 3.95 29.33
CA THR A 181 1.72 2.96 30.29
C THR A 181 3.12 3.33 30.78
N ILE A 182 4.00 3.83 29.92
CA ILE A 182 5.33 4.31 30.34
C ILE A 182 5.21 5.57 31.23
N ALA A 183 4.12 6.33 31.08
CA ALA A 183 3.78 7.50 31.91
C ALA A 183 3.13 7.16 33.28
N ALA A 184 2.75 5.91 33.54
CA ALA A 184 2.27 5.50 34.87
C ALA A 184 3.39 5.63 35.93
N MET A 185 3.03 5.65 37.20
CA MET A 185 4.01 5.69 38.29
C MET A 185 4.66 4.31 38.51
N PRO A 186 5.91 4.23 39.00
CA PRO A 186 6.53 2.96 39.37
C PRO A 186 5.64 2.14 40.32
N GLY A 187 5.51 0.84 40.07
CA GLY A 187 4.61 -0.07 40.79
C GLY A 187 3.12 0.03 40.43
N ASP A 188 2.66 1.11 39.78
CA ASP A 188 1.24 1.34 39.48
C ASP A 188 0.79 0.76 38.13
N LEU A 189 -0.52 0.44 38.06
CA LEU A 189 -1.20 0.14 36.79
C LEU A 189 -1.42 1.42 35.96
N PRO A 190 -1.43 1.32 34.62
CA PRO A 190 -1.80 2.44 33.75
C PRO A 190 -3.24 2.89 33.96
N ASP A 191 -3.50 4.18 33.75
CA ASP A 191 -4.84 4.76 33.80
C ASP A 191 -5.77 4.06 32.78
N LEU A 192 -6.67 3.22 33.31
CA LEU A 192 -7.62 2.42 32.53
C LEU A 192 -8.65 3.29 31.79
N LYS A 193 -9.00 4.46 32.33
CA LYS A 193 -9.88 5.44 31.66
C LYS A 193 -9.15 6.03 30.45
N MET A 194 -7.88 6.37 30.57
CA MET A 194 -7.10 6.88 29.43
C MET A 194 -6.84 5.79 28.39
N LEU A 195 -6.50 4.56 28.79
CA LEU A 195 -6.40 3.44 27.85
C LEU A 195 -7.72 3.19 27.10
N ALA A 196 -8.87 3.28 27.78
CA ALA A 196 -10.19 3.16 27.15
C ALA A 196 -10.51 4.34 26.23
N LEU A 197 -10.28 5.59 26.66
CA LEU A 197 -10.51 6.79 25.86
C LEU A 197 -9.68 6.80 24.58
N PHE A 198 -8.38 6.48 24.65
CA PHE A 198 -7.51 6.41 23.47
C PHE A 198 -7.80 5.18 22.61
N GLY A 199 -8.23 4.06 23.19
CA GLY A 199 -8.72 2.89 22.44
C GLY A 199 -9.96 3.22 21.60
N CYS A 200 -10.97 3.83 22.21
CA CYS A 200 -12.17 4.34 21.53
C CYS A 200 -11.82 5.43 20.50
N GLY A 201 -10.92 6.36 20.85
CA GLY A 201 -10.41 7.39 19.94
C GLY A 201 -9.74 6.79 18.71
N ALA A 202 -8.94 5.72 18.87
CA ALA A 202 -8.33 5.01 17.75
C ALA A 202 -9.37 4.35 16.84
N VAL A 203 -10.45 3.76 17.38
CA VAL A 203 -11.57 3.22 16.58
C VAL A 203 -12.25 4.35 15.78
N LEU A 204 -12.58 5.45 16.45
CA LEU A 204 -13.31 6.58 15.85
C LEU A 204 -12.49 7.30 14.78
N LEU A 205 -11.22 7.63 15.05
CA LEU A 205 -10.32 8.28 14.10
C LEU A 205 -9.98 7.38 12.92
N ARG A 206 -9.73 6.09 13.17
CA ARG A 206 -9.49 5.11 12.10
C ARG A 206 -10.71 4.99 11.19
N GLY A 207 -11.90 4.95 11.79
CA GLY A 207 -13.17 4.91 11.08
C GLY A 207 -13.44 6.19 10.27
N ALA A 208 -13.29 7.37 10.87
CA ALA A 208 -13.47 8.66 10.23
C ALA A 208 -12.57 8.82 8.99
N GLY A 209 -11.30 8.41 9.08
CA GLY A 209 -10.39 8.39 7.93
C GLY A 209 -10.90 7.49 6.79
N CYS A 210 -11.50 6.34 7.08
CA CYS A 210 -12.15 5.51 6.07
C CYS A 210 -13.44 6.11 5.52
N THR A 211 -14.25 6.75 6.35
CA THR A 211 -15.48 7.43 5.93
C THR A 211 -15.17 8.56 4.94
N VAL A 212 -14.23 9.46 5.28
CA VAL A 212 -13.74 10.52 4.39
C VAL A 212 -13.22 9.90 3.09
N ASN A 213 -12.42 8.84 3.19
CA ASN A 213 -11.83 8.20 2.03
C ASN A 213 -12.85 7.62 1.05
N ASP A 214 -13.68 6.69 1.51
CA ASP A 214 -14.59 5.96 0.62
C ASP A 214 -15.63 6.93 0.01
N LEU A 215 -15.89 8.06 0.66
CA LEU A 215 -16.73 9.16 0.16
C LEU A 215 -16.04 9.92 -1.00
N LEU A 216 -14.74 10.20 -0.89
CA LEU A 216 -13.96 10.87 -1.94
C LEU A 216 -13.69 9.98 -3.16
N ASP A 217 -13.42 8.69 -2.92
CA ASP A 217 -12.99 7.75 -3.96
C ASP A 217 -14.14 6.91 -4.56
N ARG A 218 -15.39 7.12 -4.13
CA ARG A 218 -16.61 6.39 -4.55
C ARG A 218 -16.67 6.12 -6.05
N ASP A 219 -16.54 7.17 -6.86
CA ASP A 219 -16.72 7.09 -8.32
C ASP A 219 -15.58 6.36 -9.05
N ILE A 220 -14.53 5.98 -8.32
CA ILE A 220 -13.37 5.20 -8.77
C ILE A 220 -13.44 3.78 -8.20
N ASP A 221 -13.84 3.61 -6.94
CA ASP A 221 -14.06 2.29 -6.34
C ASP A 221 -15.13 1.48 -7.10
N ASN A 222 -16.16 2.13 -7.65
CA ASN A 222 -17.14 1.51 -8.56
C ASN A 222 -16.52 0.82 -9.78
N LYS A 223 -15.31 1.24 -10.19
CA LYS A 223 -14.60 0.81 -11.40
C LYS A 223 -13.45 -0.16 -11.09
N VAL A 224 -13.27 -0.54 -9.82
CA VAL A 224 -12.17 -1.38 -9.34
C VAL A 224 -12.74 -2.58 -8.59
N GLU A 225 -12.60 -3.77 -9.16
CA GLU A 225 -13.24 -5.00 -8.66
C GLU A 225 -12.96 -5.30 -7.17
N ARG A 226 -11.77 -4.93 -6.68
CA ARG A 226 -11.36 -5.11 -5.28
C ARG A 226 -11.98 -4.11 -4.29
N THR A 227 -12.68 -3.08 -4.76
CA THR A 227 -13.30 -2.04 -3.91
C THR A 227 -14.72 -1.64 -4.29
N LYS A 228 -15.24 -2.13 -5.42
CA LYS A 228 -16.66 -2.16 -5.82
C LYS A 228 -17.62 -2.65 -4.72
N SER A 229 -17.16 -3.53 -3.83
CA SER A 229 -17.92 -4.01 -2.66
C SER A 229 -17.90 -3.07 -1.43
N ARG A 230 -17.36 -1.84 -1.53
CA ARG A 230 -17.41 -0.84 -0.44
C ARG A 230 -18.83 -0.31 -0.23
N PRO A 231 -19.20 0.15 0.99
CA PRO A 231 -20.57 0.61 1.27
C PRO A 231 -21.08 1.73 0.35
N PHE A 232 -20.29 2.77 0.05
CA PHE A 232 -20.72 3.79 -0.91
C PHE A 232 -20.61 3.35 -2.38
N ALA A 233 -19.78 2.35 -2.68
CA ALA A 233 -19.53 1.90 -4.04
C ALA A 233 -20.62 0.94 -4.54
N SER A 234 -20.99 -0.01 -3.69
CA SER A 234 -22.13 -0.93 -3.85
C SER A 234 -23.50 -0.26 -3.70
N GLY A 235 -23.55 1.04 -3.37
CA GLY A 235 -24.79 1.78 -3.10
C GLY A 235 -25.46 1.46 -1.75
N ALA A 236 -24.86 0.60 -0.92
CA ALA A 236 -25.39 0.21 0.39
C ALA A 236 -25.43 1.35 1.43
N LEU A 237 -24.72 2.47 1.18
CA LEU A 237 -24.89 3.74 1.91
C LEU A 237 -24.95 4.92 0.93
N THR A 238 -25.78 5.90 1.26
CA THR A 238 -25.81 7.19 0.56
C THR A 238 -24.67 8.11 1.04
N PRO A 239 -24.20 9.06 0.21
CA PRO A 239 -23.23 10.07 0.63
C PRO A 239 -23.67 10.88 1.86
N LEU A 240 -24.98 11.17 1.99
CA LEU A 240 -25.53 11.94 3.11
C LEU A 240 -25.47 11.16 4.43
N GLN A 241 -25.80 9.86 4.41
CA GLN A 241 -25.56 8.97 5.55
C GLN A 241 -24.08 8.88 5.90
N GLY A 242 -23.21 8.91 4.89
CA GLY A 242 -21.75 8.97 5.06
C GLY A 242 -21.27 10.22 5.81
N VAL A 243 -21.72 11.40 5.38
CA VAL A 243 -21.40 12.67 6.05
C VAL A 243 -21.99 12.72 7.47
N GLY A 244 -23.20 12.20 7.69
CA GLY A 244 -23.79 12.08 9.02
C GLY A 244 -22.97 11.17 9.95
N PHE A 245 -22.54 10.01 9.46
CA PHE A 245 -21.68 9.09 10.20
C PHE A 245 -20.30 9.69 10.51
N LEU A 246 -19.70 10.40 9.56
CA LEU A 246 -18.47 11.16 9.77
C LEU A 246 -18.66 12.23 10.86
N GLY A 247 -19.76 12.97 10.82
CA GLY A 247 -20.12 13.95 11.85
C GLY A 247 -20.18 13.33 13.24
N ILE A 248 -20.84 12.18 13.38
CA ILE A 248 -20.89 11.43 14.65
C ILE A 248 -19.49 10.99 15.09
N GLN A 249 -18.68 10.43 14.18
CA GLN A 249 -17.31 10.00 14.49
C GLN A 249 -16.41 11.15 14.97
N LEU A 250 -16.52 12.32 14.33
CA LEU A 250 -15.77 13.53 14.70
C LEU A 250 -16.28 14.18 16.00
N LEU A 251 -17.60 14.21 16.24
CA LEU A 251 -18.18 14.72 17.48
C LEU A 251 -17.82 13.84 18.69
N LEU A 252 -17.84 12.52 18.54
CA LEU A 252 -17.36 11.60 19.57
C LEU A 252 -15.85 11.71 19.80
N GLY A 253 -15.05 11.88 18.73
CA GLY A 253 -13.62 12.15 18.83
C GLY A 253 -13.31 13.47 19.55
N LEU A 254 -14.07 14.52 19.28
CA LEU A 254 -14.00 15.80 20.00
C LEU A 254 -14.44 15.64 21.47
N GLY A 255 -15.49 14.87 21.74
CA GLY A 255 -15.92 14.55 23.11
C GLY A 255 -14.88 13.79 23.93
N ILE A 256 -14.03 12.97 23.28
CA ILE A 256 -12.85 12.36 23.92
C ILE A 256 -11.74 13.40 24.14
N LEU A 257 -11.42 14.21 23.13
CA LEU A 257 -10.38 15.25 23.22
C LEU A 257 -10.69 16.27 24.34
N LEU A 258 -11.96 16.65 24.50
CA LEU A 258 -12.41 17.58 25.54
C LEU A 258 -12.31 17.03 26.97
N GLN A 259 -12.22 15.70 27.14
CA GLN A 259 -11.99 15.06 28.45
C GLN A 259 -10.51 15.03 28.87
N LEU A 260 -9.59 15.43 27.99
CA LEU A 260 -8.17 15.51 28.30
C LEU A 260 -7.79 16.86 28.92
N ASN A 261 -6.60 16.94 29.53
CA ASN A 261 -6.06 18.16 30.09
C ASN A 261 -5.78 19.26 29.04
N ASN A 262 -5.55 20.50 29.50
CA ASN A 262 -5.37 21.66 28.61
C ASN A 262 -4.23 21.45 27.60
N TYR A 263 -3.10 20.93 28.07
CA TYR A 263 -1.91 20.68 27.26
C TYR A 263 -2.19 19.64 26.16
N SER A 264 -2.84 18.54 26.52
CA SER A 264 -3.27 17.48 25.59
C SER A 264 -4.33 17.92 24.61
N ARG A 265 -5.24 18.83 24.99
CA ARG A 265 -6.19 19.43 24.04
C ARG A 265 -5.48 20.20 22.93
N ILE A 266 -4.48 21.00 23.28
CA ILE A 266 -3.67 21.77 22.32
C ILE A 266 -2.80 20.84 21.46
N LEU A 267 -2.11 19.87 22.08
CA LEU A 267 -1.26 18.89 21.40
C LEU A 267 -2.06 17.93 20.51
N GLY A 268 -3.29 17.58 20.89
CA GLY A 268 -4.21 16.79 20.08
C GLY A 268 -4.75 17.59 18.88
N ALA A 269 -5.11 18.86 19.10
CA ALA A 269 -5.57 19.74 18.02
C ALA A 269 -4.47 20.04 16.99
N SER A 270 -3.20 20.22 17.41
CA SER A 270 -2.09 20.49 16.48
C SER A 270 -1.77 19.31 15.55
N SER A 271 -2.14 18.07 15.93
CA SER A 271 -2.05 16.89 15.05
C SER A 271 -2.81 17.06 13.73
N LEU A 272 -3.90 17.86 13.73
CA LEU A 272 -4.71 18.13 12.56
C LEU A 272 -3.91 18.79 11.42
N LEU A 273 -2.87 19.56 11.75
CA LEU A 273 -1.98 20.15 10.75
C LEU A 273 -1.28 19.07 9.90
N LEU A 274 -0.87 17.97 10.54
CA LEU A 274 -0.29 16.82 9.84
C LEU A 274 -1.36 16.03 9.08
N VAL A 275 -2.54 15.81 9.69
CA VAL A 275 -3.65 15.06 9.06
C VAL A 275 -4.17 15.75 7.79
N PHE A 276 -4.38 17.06 7.82
CA PHE A 276 -4.87 17.82 6.66
C PHE A 276 -3.82 17.98 5.55
N SER A 277 -2.53 17.98 5.88
CA SER A 277 -1.46 18.17 4.88
C SER A 277 -0.89 16.85 4.32
N TYR A 278 -1.05 15.71 5.00
CA TYR A 278 -0.66 14.39 4.50
C TYR A 278 -1.11 14.08 3.05
N PRO A 279 -2.35 14.40 2.63
CA PRO A 279 -2.80 14.17 1.24
C PRO A 279 -2.00 14.97 0.21
N LEU A 280 -1.48 16.15 0.60
CA LEU A 280 -0.58 16.97 -0.22
C LEU A 280 0.85 16.40 -0.24
N MET A 281 1.32 15.83 0.87
CA MET A 281 2.70 15.31 0.99
C MET A 281 3.03 14.26 -0.08
N LYS A 282 2.06 13.44 -0.51
CA LYS A 282 2.19 12.50 -1.64
C LYS A 282 2.58 13.16 -2.98
N ARG A 283 2.41 14.49 -3.12
CA ARG A 283 2.79 15.28 -4.30
C ARG A 283 4.18 15.91 -4.16
N PHE A 284 4.59 16.22 -2.93
CA PHE A 284 5.82 16.98 -2.63
C PHE A 284 7.01 16.10 -2.20
N THR A 285 6.79 14.99 -1.48
CA THR A 285 7.87 14.10 -1.02
C THR A 285 7.82 12.72 -1.66
N PHE A 286 9.01 12.11 -1.83
CA PHE A 286 9.19 10.71 -2.19
C PHE A 286 8.97 9.76 -1.00
N TRP A 287 8.83 10.29 0.22
CA TRP A 287 8.69 9.56 1.48
C TRP A 287 7.33 9.79 2.16
N PRO A 288 6.18 9.47 1.53
CA PRO A 288 4.89 9.61 2.18
C PRO A 288 4.75 8.67 3.41
N GLN A 289 5.56 7.62 3.53
CA GLN A 289 5.60 6.76 4.72
C GLN A 289 6.28 7.41 5.93
N ALA A 290 7.27 8.29 5.73
CA ALA A 290 7.87 9.05 6.84
C ALA A 290 6.84 10.01 7.46
N TYR A 291 6.13 10.74 6.60
CA TYR A 291 5.05 11.62 7.03
C TYR A 291 3.88 10.85 7.67
N LEU A 292 3.63 9.63 7.21
CA LEU A 292 2.67 8.73 7.84
C LEU A 292 3.12 8.25 9.21
N GLY A 293 4.41 8.00 9.40
CA GLY A 293 5.00 7.74 10.71
C GLY A 293 4.68 8.86 11.70
N LEU A 294 4.80 10.13 11.27
CA LEU A 294 4.45 11.29 12.09
C LEU A 294 2.96 11.31 12.47
N THR A 295 2.05 11.13 11.50
CA THR A 295 0.60 11.18 11.80
C THR A 295 0.11 10.01 12.65
N PHE A 296 0.51 8.77 12.36
CA PHE A 296 0.00 7.60 13.08
C PHE A 296 0.61 7.42 14.47
N ASN A 297 1.85 7.87 14.69
CA ASN A 297 2.50 7.73 15.99
C ASN A 297 2.35 8.98 16.88
N TRP A 298 1.58 9.99 16.48
CA TRP A 298 1.30 11.18 17.32
C TRP A 298 0.69 10.81 18.69
N GLY A 299 0.01 9.66 18.76
CA GLY A 299 -0.42 9.03 20.00
C GLY A 299 0.69 8.80 21.03
N ALA A 300 1.94 8.59 20.59
CA ALA A 300 3.10 8.47 21.47
C ALA A 300 3.45 9.79 22.18
N LEU A 301 3.13 10.95 21.59
CA LEU A 301 3.24 12.25 22.26
C LEU A 301 2.01 12.48 23.16
N LEU A 302 0.82 12.24 22.61
CA LEU A 302 -0.45 12.59 23.24
C LEU A 302 -0.81 11.72 24.45
N GLY A 303 -0.36 10.45 24.49
CA GLY A 303 -0.60 9.53 25.60
C GLY A 303 0.09 9.97 26.90
N TRP A 304 1.38 10.28 26.83
CA TRP A 304 2.18 10.80 27.96
C TRP A 304 1.66 12.17 28.40
N ALA A 305 1.38 13.06 27.44
CA ALA A 305 0.78 14.36 27.70
C ALA A 305 -0.55 14.26 28.49
N ALA A 306 -1.36 13.23 28.24
CA ALA A 306 -2.62 13.00 28.94
C ALA A 306 -2.45 12.62 30.43
N ILE A 307 -1.27 12.12 30.82
CA ILE A 307 -0.95 11.66 32.18
C ILE A 307 -0.04 12.65 32.93
N LYS A 308 0.95 13.26 32.26
CA LYS A 308 1.98 14.14 32.88
C LYS A 308 1.77 15.64 32.62
N GLU A 309 0.73 16.02 31.88
CA GLU A 309 0.41 17.41 31.45
C GLU A 309 1.57 18.16 30.74
N SER A 310 2.56 17.42 30.25
CA SER A 310 3.85 17.89 29.75
C SER A 310 4.43 16.86 28.79
N LEU A 311 5.63 17.10 28.25
CA LEU A 311 6.41 16.10 27.50
C LEU A 311 7.81 16.01 28.10
N ASP A 312 8.26 14.78 28.38
CA ASP A 312 9.67 14.49 28.64
C ASP A 312 10.35 14.17 27.29
N PRO A 313 11.29 14.99 26.79
CA PRO A 313 11.93 14.75 25.50
C PRO A 313 12.82 13.50 25.50
N ALA A 314 13.43 13.14 26.63
CA ALA A 314 14.35 12.01 26.74
C ALA A 314 13.62 10.67 26.66
N ILE A 315 12.41 10.58 27.21
CA ILE A 315 11.57 9.38 27.13
C ILE A 315 10.77 9.33 25.82
N ILE A 316 10.14 10.45 25.45
CA ILE A 316 9.09 10.47 24.44
C ILE A 316 9.57 10.72 23.01
N LEU A 317 10.67 11.44 22.79
CA LEU A 317 11.23 11.55 21.43
C LEU A 317 11.72 10.18 20.93
N PRO A 318 12.44 9.36 21.72
CA PRO A 318 12.77 7.99 21.30
C PRO A 318 11.54 7.11 21.09
N LEU A 319 10.49 7.19 21.94
CA LEU A 319 9.25 6.42 21.74
C LEU A 319 8.55 6.78 20.42
N TYR A 320 8.46 8.07 20.10
CA TYR A 320 7.86 8.57 18.87
C TYR A 320 8.72 8.21 17.64
N THR A 321 10.04 8.37 17.73
CA THR A 321 11.00 7.93 16.69
C THR A 321 10.88 6.43 16.43
N ALA A 322 10.79 5.60 17.47
CA ALA A 322 10.58 4.17 17.32
C ALA A 322 9.31 3.85 16.53
N GLY A 323 8.20 4.52 16.84
CA GLY A 323 6.95 4.40 16.09
C GLY A 323 7.07 4.83 14.62
N ILE A 324 7.78 5.92 14.35
CA ILE A 324 8.05 6.40 12.97
C ILE A 324 8.87 5.36 12.19
N CYS A 325 9.97 4.86 12.77
CA CYS A 325 10.80 3.81 12.19
C CYS A 325 10.00 2.51 11.96
N TRP A 326 9.16 2.12 12.93
CA TRP A 326 8.24 0.99 12.77
C TRP A 326 7.23 1.20 11.64
N THR A 327 6.87 2.43 11.30
CA THR A 327 6.00 2.73 10.15
C THR A 327 6.77 2.71 8.82
N LEU A 328 8.03 3.13 8.81
CA LEU A 328 8.93 3.06 7.64
C LEU A 328 9.30 1.61 7.25
N ASP A 329 9.41 0.72 8.23
CA ASP A 329 9.61 -0.73 8.05
C ASP A 329 8.56 -1.42 7.15
N LYS A 330 7.38 -0.79 6.95
CA LYS A 330 6.20 -1.40 6.33
C LYS A 330 6.08 -1.14 4.81
N GLU A 331 7.18 -0.77 4.15
CA GLU A 331 7.20 -0.39 2.73
C GLU A 331 6.78 -1.51 1.76
N ASP A 332 6.00 -1.13 0.74
CA ASP A 332 5.75 -1.92 -0.47
C ASP A 332 5.07 -1.05 -1.54
N ASP A 333 5.79 -0.79 -2.64
CA ASP A 333 5.18 -0.81 -3.98
C ASP A 333 6.25 -0.81 -5.09
N LEU A 334 6.72 -1.99 -5.51
CA LEU A 334 7.69 -2.10 -6.62
C LEU A 334 7.05 -1.88 -8.02
N LYS A 335 5.72 -1.67 -8.11
CA LYS A 335 4.96 -1.60 -9.37
C LYS A 335 3.82 -0.56 -9.39
N VAL A 336 4.13 0.72 -9.13
CA VAL A 336 3.29 1.87 -9.55
C VAL A 336 4.17 3.00 -10.07
N GLY A 337 3.70 3.75 -11.08
CA GLY A 337 4.33 4.99 -11.55
C GLY A 337 4.19 6.19 -10.60
N VAL A 338 4.13 5.95 -9.29
CA VAL A 338 4.07 6.98 -8.24
C VAL A 338 5.45 7.11 -7.61
N LYS A 339 5.84 8.32 -7.21
CA LYS A 339 7.09 8.60 -6.49
C LYS A 339 7.12 7.89 -5.12
N SER A 340 7.52 6.62 -5.10
CA SER A 340 7.57 5.74 -3.93
C SER A 340 9.01 5.31 -3.65
N THR A 341 9.40 5.22 -2.38
CA THR A 341 10.75 4.79 -1.95
C THR A 341 11.11 3.38 -2.42
N ALA A 342 10.13 2.50 -2.66
CA ALA A 342 10.35 1.17 -3.22
C ALA A 342 10.99 1.18 -4.63
N LEU A 343 10.78 2.24 -5.44
CA LEU A 343 11.53 2.43 -6.71
C LEU A 343 12.98 2.88 -6.50
N ARG A 344 13.33 3.35 -5.30
CA ARG A 344 14.68 3.81 -4.94
C ARG A 344 15.51 2.72 -4.26
N PHE A 345 14.88 1.73 -3.64
CA PHE A 345 15.58 0.64 -2.93
C PHE A 345 15.74 -0.65 -3.73
N GLY A 346 14.77 -1.03 -4.57
CA GLY A 346 14.85 -2.26 -5.37
C GLY A 346 15.18 -3.50 -4.52
N ASP A 347 16.21 -4.25 -4.89
CA ASP A 347 16.63 -5.45 -4.16
C ASP A 347 17.17 -5.16 -2.75
N LEU A 348 17.57 -3.91 -2.46
CA LEU A 348 18.05 -3.51 -1.13
C LEU A 348 16.92 -3.27 -0.11
N THR A 349 15.65 -3.40 -0.48
CA THR A 349 14.51 -3.13 0.43
C THR A 349 14.63 -3.87 1.77
N LYS A 350 15.08 -5.14 1.81
CA LYS A 350 15.27 -5.86 3.08
C LYS A 350 16.37 -5.27 3.98
N TYR A 351 17.41 -4.66 3.41
CA TYR A 351 18.47 -3.99 4.20
C TYR A 351 17.97 -2.68 4.80
N TRP A 352 17.24 -1.87 4.03
CA TRP A 352 16.66 -0.61 4.53
C TRP A 352 15.59 -0.83 5.60
N ILE A 353 14.71 -1.82 5.38
CA ILE A 353 13.75 -2.29 6.37
C ILE A 353 14.48 -2.77 7.63
N SER A 354 15.52 -3.61 7.51
CA SER A 354 16.36 -4.03 8.67
C SER A 354 16.97 -2.84 9.43
N GLY A 355 17.41 -1.79 8.72
CA GLY A 355 17.92 -0.56 9.34
C GLY A 355 16.85 0.21 10.12
N PHE A 356 15.64 0.34 9.58
CA PHE A 356 14.52 0.94 10.31
C PHE A 356 14.04 0.08 11.48
N GLY A 357 14.05 -1.25 11.36
CA GLY A 357 13.78 -2.16 12.46
C GLY A 357 14.82 -2.06 13.59
N ALA A 358 16.10 -1.98 13.26
CA ALA A 358 17.18 -1.76 14.23
C ALA A 358 17.05 -0.39 14.93
N ALA A 359 16.76 0.67 14.17
CA ALA A 359 16.50 2.01 14.74
C ALA A 359 15.25 2.00 15.65
N CYS A 360 14.19 1.28 15.27
CA CYS A 360 12.99 1.12 16.08
C CYS A 360 13.30 0.47 17.44
N ILE A 361 13.98 -0.69 17.43
CA ILE A 361 14.35 -1.40 18.66
C ILE A 361 15.32 -0.57 19.50
N GLY A 362 16.33 0.07 18.90
CA GLY A 362 17.27 0.94 19.62
C GLY A 362 16.59 2.14 20.29
N SER A 363 15.64 2.78 19.61
CA SER A 363 14.86 3.89 20.19
C SER A 363 13.85 3.43 21.25
N LEU A 364 13.33 2.21 21.17
CA LEU A 364 12.56 1.58 22.26
C LEU A 364 13.45 1.30 23.48
N THR A 365 14.64 0.70 23.29
CA THR A 365 15.62 0.49 24.38
C THR A 365 15.95 1.80 25.09
N LEU A 366 16.23 2.86 24.33
CA LEU A 366 16.53 4.18 24.89
C LEU A 366 15.34 4.79 25.64
N SER A 367 14.12 4.68 25.09
CA SER A 367 12.90 5.16 25.77
C SER A 367 12.66 4.43 27.09
N GLY A 368 12.79 3.11 27.11
CA GLY A 368 12.58 2.30 28.31
C GLY A 368 13.67 2.45 29.37
N TYR A 369 14.93 2.65 28.94
CA TYR A 369 16.05 2.97 29.83
C TYR A 369 15.87 4.36 30.47
N ASN A 370 15.59 5.39 29.66
CA ASN A 370 15.36 6.76 30.15
C ASN A 370 14.10 6.90 31.03
N ALA A 371 13.22 5.89 31.04
CA ALA A 371 12.01 5.83 31.85
C ALA A 371 12.12 4.86 33.03
N ASP A 372 13.33 4.36 33.34
CA ASP A 372 13.61 3.42 34.43
C ASP A 372 12.68 2.19 34.45
N LEU A 373 12.40 1.61 33.27
CA LEU A 373 11.58 0.39 33.19
C LEU A 373 12.32 -0.81 33.79
N GLY A 374 11.67 -1.48 34.73
CA GLY A 374 12.18 -2.68 35.39
C GLY A 374 12.52 -3.82 34.43
N TRP A 375 13.33 -4.77 34.90
CA TRP A 375 13.93 -5.83 34.08
C TRP A 375 12.97 -6.62 33.15
N PRO A 376 11.67 -6.84 33.47
CA PRO A 376 10.77 -7.57 32.56
C PRO A 376 10.57 -6.92 31.19
N TYR A 377 10.84 -5.61 31.06
CA TYR A 377 10.76 -4.91 29.77
C TYR A 377 11.67 -5.53 28.70
N TYR A 378 12.92 -5.84 29.06
CA TYR A 378 13.95 -6.22 28.09
C TYR A 378 13.71 -7.61 27.43
N PRO A 379 13.27 -8.66 28.14
CA PRO A 379 12.82 -9.91 27.51
C PRO A 379 11.66 -9.73 26.52
N PHE A 380 10.66 -8.89 26.84
CA PHE A 380 9.56 -8.58 25.90
C PHE A 380 10.05 -7.78 24.68
N LEU A 381 10.97 -6.84 24.88
CA LEU A 381 11.61 -6.09 23.78
C LEU A 381 12.45 -7.02 22.89
N ALA A 382 13.18 -7.98 23.47
CA ALA A 382 13.92 -9.00 22.73
C ALA A 382 12.99 -9.92 21.91
N ALA A 383 11.84 -10.33 22.48
CA ALA A 383 10.82 -11.08 21.75
C ALA A 383 10.20 -10.27 20.60
N ALA A 384 9.96 -8.96 20.81
CA ALA A 384 9.50 -8.05 19.76
C ALA A 384 10.54 -7.87 18.64
N ALA A 385 11.82 -7.71 18.99
CA ALA A 385 12.93 -7.67 18.04
C ALA A 385 13.06 -8.98 17.24
N ALA A 386 12.92 -10.14 17.89
CA ALA A 386 12.92 -11.44 17.24
C ALA A 386 11.73 -11.62 16.29
N GLN A 387 10.51 -11.16 16.65
CA GLN A 387 9.37 -11.18 15.73
C GLN A 387 9.61 -10.28 14.52
N LEU A 388 10.21 -9.09 14.71
CA LEU A 388 10.51 -8.16 13.64
C LEU A 388 11.58 -8.75 12.70
N ALA A 389 12.67 -9.30 13.24
CA ALA A 389 13.69 -10.01 12.46
C ALA A 389 13.10 -11.20 11.68
N TRP A 390 12.18 -11.97 12.29
CA TRP A 390 11.44 -13.03 11.59
C TRP A 390 10.53 -12.50 10.48
N GLN A 391 9.86 -11.36 10.67
CA GLN A 391 9.07 -10.71 9.62
C GLN A 391 9.95 -10.33 8.43
N ILE A 392 11.06 -9.64 8.67
CA ILE A 392 11.93 -9.07 7.62
C ILE A 392 12.71 -10.16 6.86
N SER A 393 13.25 -11.16 7.58
CA SER A 393 13.95 -12.29 6.95
C SER A 393 13.02 -13.12 6.07
N THR A 394 11.88 -13.57 6.60
CA THR A 394 11.01 -14.55 5.93
C THR A 394 9.85 -13.95 5.11
N VAL A 395 9.72 -12.62 4.97
CA VAL A 395 8.72 -12.03 4.06
C VAL A 395 9.08 -12.29 2.60
N ASP A 396 8.10 -12.74 1.83
CA ASP A 396 8.16 -12.76 0.36
C ASP A 396 7.53 -11.49 -0.20
N LEU A 397 8.37 -10.55 -0.64
CA LEU A 397 7.95 -9.26 -1.21
C LEU A 397 7.23 -9.41 -2.56
N SER A 398 7.32 -10.56 -3.23
CA SER A 398 6.53 -10.84 -4.44
C SER A 398 5.10 -11.30 -4.11
N SER A 399 4.90 -11.95 -2.96
CA SER A 399 3.61 -12.47 -2.52
C SER A 399 2.82 -11.44 -1.70
N ARG A 400 1.85 -10.81 -2.38
CA ARG A 400 0.88 -9.90 -1.75
C ARG A 400 0.15 -10.52 -0.55
N SER A 401 -0.06 -11.85 -0.54
CA SER A 401 -0.75 -12.54 0.55
C SER A 401 0.15 -12.71 1.78
N ASP A 402 1.43 -13.05 1.61
CA ASP A 402 2.36 -13.10 2.73
C ASP A 402 2.64 -11.69 3.29
N CYS A 403 2.91 -10.70 2.44
CA CYS A 403 3.02 -9.30 2.84
C CYS A 403 1.82 -8.85 3.70
N ASN A 404 0.58 -9.24 3.34
CA ASN A 404 -0.59 -8.95 4.16
C ASN A 404 -0.62 -9.72 5.49
N ARG A 405 -0.18 -10.99 5.51
CA ARG A 405 -0.04 -11.82 6.72
C ARG A 405 0.99 -11.24 7.69
N LYS A 406 2.18 -10.86 7.19
CA LYS A 406 3.24 -10.17 7.95
C LYS A 406 2.73 -8.84 8.52
N PHE A 407 2.02 -8.05 7.72
CA PHE A 407 1.35 -6.84 8.18
C PHE A 407 0.36 -7.10 9.33
N VAL A 408 -0.53 -8.09 9.20
CA VAL A 408 -1.52 -8.44 10.25
C VAL A 408 -0.89 -9.03 11.52
N SER A 409 0.36 -9.52 11.46
CA SER A 409 1.13 -9.92 12.65
C SER A 409 1.75 -8.74 13.43
N ASN A 410 1.77 -7.51 12.89
CA ASN A 410 2.26 -6.34 13.61
C ASN A 410 1.44 -5.97 14.87
N LYS A 411 0.17 -6.41 14.97
CA LYS A 411 -0.59 -6.26 16.23
C LYS A 411 0.08 -6.96 17.41
N TRP A 412 0.80 -8.05 17.17
CA TRP A 412 1.50 -8.82 18.21
C TRP A 412 2.82 -8.15 18.63
N PHE A 413 3.51 -7.49 17.71
CA PHE A 413 4.66 -6.63 18.04
C PHE A 413 4.23 -5.56 19.06
N GLY A 414 3.16 -4.83 18.76
CA GLY A 414 2.66 -3.80 19.68
C GLY A 414 2.12 -4.34 21.01
N ALA A 415 1.52 -5.53 21.02
CA ALA A 415 1.12 -6.22 22.25
C ALA A 415 2.32 -6.63 23.12
N MET A 416 3.41 -7.11 22.52
CA MET A 416 4.65 -7.45 23.26
C MET A 416 5.31 -6.20 23.85
N ILE A 417 5.44 -5.11 23.08
CA ILE A 417 5.97 -3.84 23.61
C ILE A 417 5.08 -3.29 24.72
N PHE A 418 3.75 -3.32 24.57
CA PHE A 418 2.81 -2.91 25.63
C PHE A 418 2.96 -3.77 26.89
N SER A 419 3.01 -5.10 26.75
CA SER A 419 3.19 -6.02 27.88
C SER A 419 4.53 -5.82 28.57
N GLY A 420 5.61 -5.60 27.81
CA GLY A 420 6.92 -5.28 28.35
C GLY A 420 6.94 -3.98 29.14
N ILE A 421 6.30 -2.92 28.64
CA ILE A 421 6.21 -1.64 29.36
C ILE A 421 5.37 -1.81 30.63
N LEU A 422 4.26 -2.54 30.57
CA LEU A 422 3.40 -2.83 31.72
C LEU A 422 4.14 -3.61 32.81
N PHE A 423 4.72 -4.77 32.49
CA PHE A 423 5.46 -5.58 33.46
C PHE A 423 6.78 -4.94 33.89
N GLY A 424 7.40 -4.12 33.04
CA GLY A 424 8.54 -3.29 33.40
C GLY A 424 8.16 -2.27 34.47
N ARG A 425 7.10 -1.48 34.23
CA ARG A 425 6.65 -0.40 35.13
C ARG A 425 6.09 -0.90 36.46
N LEU A 426 5.46 -2.08 36.48
CA LEU A 426 5.00 -2.77 37.70
C LEU A 426 6.15 -3.34 38.56
N VAL A 427 7.39 -3.34 38.04
CA VAL A 427 8.59 -3.85 38.72
C VAL A 427 9.69 -2.78 38.83
N SER A 428 9.44 -1.57 38.31
CA SER A 428 10.19 -0.33 38.56
C SER A 428 10.03 0.15 39.99
#